data_AF-A0A355B4S5-F1
#
_entry.id   AF-A0A355B4S5-F1
#
_cell.length_a   1.000
_cell.length_b   1.000
_cell.length_c   1.000
_cell.angle_alpha   90.00
_cell.angle_beta   90.00
_cell.angle_gamma   90.00
#
_symmetry.space_group_name_H-M   'P 1'
#
loop_
_entity.id
_entity.type
_entity.pdbx_description
1 polymer ?
#
loop_
_entity_poly.entity_id
_entity_poly.type
_entity_poly.pdbx_seq_one_letter_code
_entity_poly.pdbx_strand_id
1 'polypeptide(L)' 'MLQKLPGEARARVPDPGAEAVFYCAGGLRSLFAGKQLQDMAYKNVFSMKGGYHAWRESRHPVG' A
#
# COMPACT_ATOMS: atom_id res chain seq x y z
N MET A 1 -7.19 21.48 -9.50
CA MET A 1 -6.01 20.68 -9.11
C MET A 1 -6.39 19.75 -7.95
N LEU A 2 -7.19 18.71 -8.24
CA LEU A 2 -7.56 17.63 -7.30
C LEU A 2 -7.92 16.42 -8.17
N GLN A 3 -6.92 15.73 -8.72
CA GLN A 3 -7.15 14.39 -9.25
C GLN A 3 -7.23 13.46 -8.03
N LYS A 4 -8.46 13.34 -7.51
CA LYS A 4 -8.85 12.37 -6.49
C LYS A 4 -8.51 10.96 -7.00
N LEU A 5 -7.98 10.14 -6.12
CA LEU A 5 -7.55 8.77 -6.42
C LEU A 5 -8.59 7.99 -7.24
N PRO A 6 -8.13 7.05 -8.10
CA PRO A 6 -9.03 6.11 -8.76
C PRO A 6 -9.93 5.47 -7.70
N GLY A 7 -11.24 5.41 -7.96
CA GLY A 7 -12.26 4.96 -7.00
C GLY A 7 -11.99 3.61 -6.34
N GLU A 8 -11.11 2.80 -6.93
CA GLU A 8 -10.59 1.53 -6.43
C GLU A 8 -9.98 1.62 -5.02
N ALA A 9 -9.29 2.70 -4.69
CA ALA A 9 -8.63 2.84 -3.38
C ALA A 9 -9.64 2.88 -2.24
N ARG A 10 -10.71 3.70 -2.37
CA ARG A 10 -11.78 3.81 -1.36
C ARG A 10 -12.64 2.55 -1.28
N ALA A 11 -12.78 1.83 -2.38
CA ALA A 11 -13.50 0.55 -2.38
C ALA A 11 -12.74 -0.53 -1.61
N ARG A 12 -11.40 -0.51 -1.64
CA ARG A 12 -10.55 -1.52 -0.96
C ARG A 12 -10.15 -1.14 0.46
N VAL A 13 -9.94 0.15 0.72
CA VAL A 13 -9.63 0.69 2.05
C VAL A 13 -10.63 1.81 2.35
N PRO A 14 -11.84 1.48 2.84
CA PRO A 14 -12.91 2.46 3.01
C PRO A 14 -12.71 3.38 4.22
N ASP A 15 -11.99 2.92 5.24
CA ASP A 15 -11.70 3.69 6.46
C ASP A 15 -10.29 4.34 6.40
N PRO A 16 -10.18 5.68 6.38
CA PRO A 16 -8.90 6.39 6.43
C PRO A 16 -8.10 6.19 7.72
N GLY A 17 -8.75 5.73 8.79
CA GLY A 17 -8.12 5.38 10.06
C GLY A 17 -7.61 3.93 10.15
N ALA A 18 -8.00 3.06 9.21
CA ALA A 18 -7.58 1.67 9.23
C ALA A 18 -6.09 1.52 8.94
N GLU A 19 -5.46 0.56 9.60
CA GLU A 19 -4.12 0.13 9.27
C GLU A 19 -4.13 -0.62 7.93
N ALA A 20 -3.30 -0.19 6.99
CA ALA A 20 -3.19 -0.79 5.67
C ALA A 20 -1.73 -0.96 5.25
N VAL A 21 -1.36 -2.22 4.97
CA VAL A 21 -0.04 -2.58 4.44
C VAL A 21 -0.16 -2.88 2.95
N PHE A 22 0.61 -2.17 2.14
CA PHE A 22 0.68 -2.37 0.70
C PHE A 22 1.97 -3.08 0.33
N TYR A 23 1.89 -3.97 -0.66
CA TYR A 23 3.05 -4.59 -1.26
C TYR A 23 2.88 -4.75 -2.77
N CYS A 24 4.00 -4.83 -3.46
CA CYS A 24 4.08 -5.26 -4.84
C CYS A 24 5.26 -6.24 -4.97
N ALA A 25 5.70 -6.55 -6.20
CA ALA A 25 6.84 -7.43 -6.40
C ALA A 25 8.11 -6.99 -5.64
N GLY A 26 8.53 -5.71 -5.78
CA GLY A 26 9.78 -5.18 -5.21
C GLY A 26 9.64 -3.96 -4.28
N GLY A 27 8.41 -3.54 -3.95
CA GLY A 27 8.12 -2.46 -2.99
C GLY A 27 7.97 -1.04 -3.55
N LEU A 28 8.43 -0.74 -4.77
CA LEU A 28 8.38 0.64 -5.30
C LEU A 28 6.95 1.12 -5.62
N ARG A 29 6.12 0.28 -6.25
CA ARG A 29 4.73 0.65 -6.59
C ARG A 29 3.87 0.84 -5.34
N SER A 30 4.06 -0.02 -4.34
CA SER A 30 3.36 0.09 -3.06
C SER A 30 3.78 1.33 -2.27
N LEU A 31 5.03 1.78 -2.41
CA LEU A 31 5.49 3.04 -1.83
C LEU A 31 4.72 4.24 -2.41
N PHE A 32 4.62 4.32 -3.74
CA PHE A 32 3.87 5.40 -4.41
C PHE A 32 2.37 5.33 -4.11
N ALA A 33 1.78 4.14 -4.05
CA ALA A 33 0.38 3.97 -3.66
C ALA A 33 0.15 4.44 -2.21
N GLY A 34 1.05 4.08 -1.29
CA GLY A 34 0.96 4.52 0.10
C GLY A 34 1.07 6.03 0.25
N LYS A 35 2.00 6.67 -0.48
CA LYS A 35 2.15 8.13 -0.51
C LYS A 35 0.88 8.83 -1.01
N GLN A 36 0.24 8.30 -2.06
CA GLN A 36 -1.03 8.86 -2.55
C GLN A 36 -2.14 8.78 -1.50
N LEU A 37 -2.23 7.69 -0.74
CA LEU A 37 -3.21 7.56 0.35
C LEU A 37 -2.91 8.51 1.51
N GLN A 38 -1.63 8.71 1.86
CA GLN A 38 -1.23 9.71 2.84
C GLN A 38 -1.64 11.12 2.41
N ASP A 39 -1.50 11.45 1.11
CA ASP A 39 -1.95 12.74 0.54
C ASP A 39 -3.48 12.90 0.61
N MET A 40 -4.24 11.83 0.85
CA MET A 40 -5.68 11.85 1.13
C MET A 40 -6.04 11.79 2.62
N ALA A 41 -5.07 11.96 3.51
CA ALA A 41 -5.23 11.88 4.97
C ALA A 41 -5.46 10.47 5.55
N TYR A 42 -5.09 9.39 4.83
CA TYR A 42 -4.93 8.08 5.46
C TYR A 42 -3.69 8.10 6.33
N LYS A 43 -3.84 7.82 7.62
CA LYS A 43 -2.74 8.00 8.59
C LYS A 43 -1.90 6.75 8.80
N ASN A 44 -2.52 5.58 8.67
CA ASN A 44 -1.93 4.30 9.05
C ASN A 44 -1.60 3.45 7.81
N VAL A 45 -0.77 4.02 6.91
CA VAL A 45 -0.44 3.40 5.63
C VAL A 45 1.04 3.04 5.56
N PHE A 46 1.32 1.77 5.28
CA PHE A 46 2.66 1.20 5.28
C PHE A 46 2.97 0.52 3.94
N SER A 47 4.22 0.59 3.49
CA SER A 47 4.71 -0.17 2.32
C SER A 47 5.71 -1.22 2.76
N MET A 48 5.48 -2.48 2.39
CA MET A 48 6.38 -3.58 2.71
C MET A 48 7.71 -3.42 1.96
N LYS A 49 8.81 -3.25 2.70
CA LYS A 49 10.17 -3.10 2.15
C LYS A 49 10.55 -4.33 1.33
N GLY A 50 11.04 -4.12 0.12
CA GLY A 50 11.45 -5.20 -0.80
C GLY A 50 10.29 -6.01 -1.40
N GLY A 51 9.05 -5.75 -1.01
CA GLY A 51 7.86 -6.39 -1.57
C GLY A 51 7.84 -7.91 -1.43
N TYR A 52 7.09 -8.56 -2.32
CA TYR A 52 6.92 -10.01 -2.35
C TYR A 52 8.26 -10.76 -2.51
N HIS A 53 9.23 -10.20 -3.24
CA HIS A 53 10.54 -10.82 -3.40
C HIS A 53 11.26 -10.98 -2.06
N ALA A 54 11.37 -9.90 -1.28
CA ALA A 54 11.97 -9.95 0.04
C ALA A 54 11.20 -10.85 1.02
N TRP A 55 9.86 -10.87 0.92
CA TRP A 55 9.01 -11.79 1.71
C TRP A 55 9.37 -13.25 1.46
N ARG A 56 9.45 -13.63 0.18
CA ARG A 56 9.80 -14.98 -0.24
C ARG A 56 11.26 -15.34 0.09
N GLU A 57 12.19 -14.41 -0.11
CA GLU A 57 13.62 -14.59 0.23
C GLU A 57 13.83 -14.79 1.74
N SER A 58 13.00 -14.15 2.56
CA SER A 58 12.97 -14.32 4.02
C SER A 58 12.31 -15.64 4.45
N ARG A 59 11.93 -16.51 3.49
CA ARG A 59 11.29 -17.82 3.72
C ARG A 59 9.97 -17.74 4.49
N HIS A 60 9.25 -16.62 4.36
CA HIS A 60 7.88 -16.55 4.85
C HIS A 60 6.94 -17.41 3.97
N PRO A 61 5.78 -17.85 4.50
CA PRO A 61 4.81 -18.62 3.73
C PRO A 61 4.36 -17.89 2.46
N VAL A 62 4.33 -18.63 1.35
CA VAL A 62 3.73 -18.22 0.09
C VAL A 62 2.73 -19.30 -0.29
N GLY A 63 1.49 -18.90 -0.58
CA GLY A 63 0.40 -19.80 -0.99
C GLY A 63 0.40 -20.05 -2.50
#